data_AF-A0A067BRB5-F1
#
_entry.id   AF-A0A067BRB5-F1
#
_cell.length_a   1.000
_cell.length_b   1.000
_cell.length_c   1.000
_cell.angle_alpha   90.00
_cell.angle_beta   90.00
_cell.angle_gamma   90.00
#
_symmetry.space_group_name_H-M   'P 1'
#
loop_
_entity.id
_entity.type
_entity.pdbx_description
1 polymer ?
#
loop_
_entity_poly.entity_id
_entity_poly.type
_entity_poly.pdbx_seq_one_letter_code
_entity_poly.pdbx_strand_id
1 'polypeptide(L)'
;MTLHGEVPEATRLDQLQVVYIVHEAYTTLEKNESENVVANKRKGLVSVGGAMRELRILFPWKTEAAIAALCKALLFEAKGVLYIPYAALLEPDRHGNLSSFCECLRHQHLDEIVHLKKSLLTAVHVAEKQAGPDSKGMLSLDTLRHVIKSCDPERTMASTNAILAECTSIPLERLENEGATLVSGASVRAKLAGILVKPSGRLPASDL
;
A
#
# COMPACT_ATOMS: atom_id res chain seq x y z
N MET A 1 -7.52 18.12 -8.18
CA MET A 1 -6.43 18.53 -7.27
C MET A 1 -5.17 17.80 -7.73
N THR A 2 -4.38 18.45 -8.56
CA THR A 2 -3.18 17.88 -9.21
C THR A 2 -2.04 17.94 -8.20
N LEU A 3 -1.65 16.78 -7.66
CA LEU A 3 -0.51 16.65 -6.74
C LEU A 3 0.78 16.91 -7.54
N HIS A 4 1.25 18.16 -7.50
CA HIS A 4 2.50 18.59 -8.09
C HIS A 4 3.68 17.86 -7.41
N GLY A 5 4.28 16.88 -8.10
CA GLY A 5 5.63 16.40 -7.82
C GLY A 5 5.88 15.57 -6.55
N GLU A 6 4.88 15.37 -5.67
CA GLU A 6 5.09 14.63 -4.40
C GLU A 6 5.05 13.10 -4.54
N VAL A 7 4.54 12.60 -5.67
CA VAL A 7 4.23 11.19 -5.85
C VAL A 7 5.05 10.63 -7.02
N PRO A 8 6.04 9.75 -6.78
CA PRO A 8 6.85 9.14 -7.83
C PRO A 8 5.99 8.49 -8.92
N GLU A 9 6.47 8.48 -10.17
CA GLU A 9 5.81 7.77 -11.28
C GLU A 9 5.52 6.30 -10.93
N ALA A 10 6.41 5.67 -10.16
CA ALA A 10 6.24 4.34 -9.61
C ALA A 10 4.93 4.19 -8.80
N THR A 11 4.45 5.23 -8.13
CA THR A 11 3.19 5.18 -7.38
C THR A 11 1.98 5.15 -8.32
N ARG A 12 2.04 5.78 -9.50
CA ARG A 12 0.97 5.66 -10.50
C ARG A 12 0.84 4.22 -11.00
N LEU A 13 1.98 3.58 -11.28
CA LEU A 13 2.02 2.15 -11.64
C LEU A 13 1.48 1.28 -10.50
N ASP A 14 1.83 1.62 -9.26
CA ASP A 14 1.38 0.87 -8.09
C ASP A 14 -0.13 1.00 -7.82
N GLN A 15 -0.72 2.17 -8.05
CA GLN A 15 -2.18 2.35 -8.02
C GLN A 15 -2.91 1.52 -9.09
N LEU A 16 -2.26 1.22 -10.22
CA LEU A 16 -2.82 0.31 -11.20
C LEU A 16 -2.69 -1.15 -10.75
N GLN A 17 -1.57 -1.49 -10.10
CA GLN A 17 -1.34 -2.82 -9.55
C GLN A 17 -2.40 -3.23 -8.52
N VAL A 18 -2.81 -2.33 -7.61
CA VAL A 18 -3.87 -2.65 -6.64
C VAL A 18 -5.22 -2.93 -7.31
N VAL A 19 -5.51 -2.26 -8.43
CA VAL A 19 -6.71 -2.53 -9.24
C VAL A 19 -6.62 -3.91 -9.89
N TYR A 20 -5.46 -4.29 -10.42
CA TYR A 20 -5.24 -5.63 -10.99
C TYR A 20 -5.39 -6.75 -9.96
N ILE A 21 -4.93 -6.55 -8.73
CA ILE A 21 -5.10 -7.54 -7.65
C ILE A 21 -6.59 -7.79 -7.39
N VAL A 22 -7.42 -6.74 -7.35
CA VAL A 22 -8.87 -6.89 -7.19
C VAL A 22 -9.50 -7.54 -8.42
N HIS A 23 -9.05 -7.19 -9.62
CA HIS A 23 -9.51 -7.81 -10.86
C HIS A 23 -9.25 -9.32 -10.88
N GLU A 24 -8.05 -9.77 -10.51
CA GLU A 24 -7.68 -11.19 -10.45
C GLU A 24 -8.51 -11.95 -9.41
N ALA A 25 -8.74 -11.34 -8.24
CA ALA A 25 -9.58 -11.93 -7.21
C ALA A 25 -11.02 -12.09 -7.68
N TYR A 26 -11.59 -11.09 -8.35
CA TYR A 26 -12.94 -11.17 -8.89
C TYR A 26 -13.04 -12.15 -10.06
N THR A 27 -11.99 -12.27 -10.88
CA THR A 27 -11.91 -13.31 -11.92
C THR A 27 -11.90 -14.72 -11.30
N THR A 28 -11.21 -14.89 -10.17
CA THR A 28 -11.18 -16.16 -9.43
C THR A 28 -12.52 -16.46 -8.76
N LEU A 29 -13.14 -15.44 -8.16
CA LEU A 29 -14.47 -15.54 -7.57
C LEU A 29 -15.52 -15.92 -8.63
N GLU A 30 -15.50 -15.31 -9.80
CA GLU A 30 -16.38 -15.65 -10.91
C GLU A 30 -16.29 -17.14 -11.25
N LYS A 31 -15.08 -17.68 -11.38
CA LYS A 31 -14.86 -19.12 -11.67
C LYS A 31 -15.48 -20.00 -10.57
N ASN A 32 -15.21 -19.67 -9.31
CA ASN A 32 -15.72 -20.42 -8.16
C ASN A 32 -17.26 -20.36 -8.05
N GLU A 33 -17.88 -19.21 -8.36
CA GLU A 33 -19.34 -19.06 -8.40
C GLU A 33 -19.96 -19.80 -9.60
N SER A 34 -19.25 -19.88 -10.72
CA SER A 34 -19.68 -20.57 -11.94
C SER A 34 -19.71 -22.08 -11.78
N GLU A 35 -18.76 -22.66 -11.04
CA GLU A 35 -18.69 -24.11 -10.79
C GLU A 35 -19.85 -24.61 -9.90
N ASN A 36 -20.40 -23.72 -9.07
CA ASN A 36 -21.47 -24.03 -8.13
C ASN A 36 -22.90 -23.82 -8.69
N VAL A 37 -23.03 -23.26 -9.90
CA VAL A 37 -24.33 -22.93 -10.50
C VAL A 37 -24.42 -23.51 -11.91
N VAL A 38 -25.52 -24.20 -12.23
CA VAL A 38 -25.90 -24.62 -13.58
C VAL A 38 -26.22 -23.38 -14.43
N ALA A 39 -25.24 -22.55 -14.80
CA ALA A 39 -25.46 -21.41 -15.68
C ALA A 39 -24.16 -20.90 -16.32
N ASN A 40 -23.92 -21.35 -17.55
CA ASN A 40 -22.94 -20.84 -18.51
C ASN A 40 -23.23 -19.38 -18.99
N LYS A 41 -23.85 -18.54 -18.16
CA LYS A 41 -24.43 -17.23 -18.53
C LYS A 41 -23.89 -16.02 -17.74
N ARG A 42 -22.92 -16.20 -16.83
CA ARG A 42 -22.47 -15.13 -15.91
C ARG A 42 -21.01 -14.70 -16.11
N LYS A 43 -20.52 -14.80 -17.34
CA LYS A 43 -19.14 -14.39 -17.64
C LYS A 43 -18.94 -12.90 -17.35
N GLY A 44 -17.89 -12.54 -16.61
CA GLY A 44 -17.58 -11.16 -16.24
C GLY A 44 -18.47 -10.56 -15.14
N LEU A 45 -19.26 -11.39 -14.44
CA LEU A 45 -20.11 -10.97 -13.33
C LEU A 45 -19.70 -11.64 -12.02
N VAL A 46 -19.75 -10.90 -10.92
CA VAL A 46 -19.56 -11.43 -9.56
C VAL A 46 -20.71 -11.04 -8.67
N SER A 47 -21.07 -11.89 -7.70
CA SER A 47 -22.04 -11.50 -6.69
C SER A 47 -21.52 -10.36 -5.82
N VAL A 48 -22.38 -9.39 -5.47
CA VAL A 48 -21.99 -8.25 -4.63
C VAL A 48 -21.50 -8.73 -3.26
N GLY A 49 -22.18 -9.70 -2.65
CA GLY A 49 -21.78 -10.30 -1.38
C GLY A 49 -20.43 -11.00 -1.45
N GLY A 50 -20.17 -11.75 -2.52
CA GLY A 50 -18.87 -12.38 -2.78
C GLY A 50 -17.77 -11.34 -2.95
N ALA A 51 -18.01 -10.31 -3.78
CA ALA A 51 -17.07 -9.23 -4.02
C ALA A 51 -16.69 -8.47 -2.73
N MET A 52 -17.66 -8.19 -1.85
CA MET A 52 -17.39 -7.57 -0.53
C MET A 52 -16.56 -8.47 0.38
N ARG A 53 -16.80 -9.78 0.36
CA ARG A 53 -16.02 -10.76 1.14
C ARG A 53 -14.58 -10.83 0.64
N GLU A 54 -14.36 -10.88 -0.67
CA GLU A 54 -13.02 -10.90 -1.25
C GLU A 54 -12.20 -9.67 -0.86
N LEU A 55 -12.82 -8.48 -0.76
CA LEU A 55 -12.10 -7.27 -0.30
C LEU A 55 -11.50 -7.44 1.10
N ARG A 56 -12.20 -8.14 2.00
CA ARG A 56 -11.70 -8.43 3.36
C ARG A 56 -10.57 -9.44 3.37
N ILE A 57 -10.59 -10.40 2.42
CA ILE A 57 -9.56 -11.41 2.26
C ILE A 57 -8.30 -10.80 1.64
N LEU A 58 -8.47 -9.93 0.63
CA LEU A 58 -7.36 -9.27 -0.05
C LEU A 58 -6.68 -8.23 0.81
N PHE A 59 -7.44 -7.53 1.66
CA PHE A 59 -6.95 -6.40 2.43
C PHE A 59 -7.17 -6.58 3.94
N PRO A 60 -6.65 -7.66 4.57
CA PRO A 60 -6.83 -7.92 5.99
C PRO A 60 -6.18 -6.86 6.88
N TRP A 61 -5.25 -6.07 6.33
CA TRP A 61 -4.57 -4.99 7.01
C TRP A 61 -5.31 -3.65 6.99
N LYS A 62 -6.29 -3.48 6.10
CA LYS A 62 -7.06 -2.23 6.03
C LYS A 62 -7.92 -2.07 7.29
N THR A 63 -8.15 -0.83 7.68
CA THR A 63 -9.06 -0.55 8.80
C THR A 63 -10.50 -0.91 8.43
N GLU A 64 -11.33 -1.23 9.42
CA GLU A 64 -12.76 -1.50 9.19
C GLU A 64 -13.47 -0.32 8.52
N ALA A 65 -13.08 0.92 8.83
CA ALA A 65 -13.61 2.11 8.18
C ALA A 65 -13.24 2.17 6.68
N ALA A 66 -11.99 1.84 6.32
CA ALA A 66 -11.55 1.80 4.92
C ALA A 66 -12.28 0.71 4.13
N ILE A 67 -12.41 -0.49 4.70
CA ILE A 67 -13.19 -1.58 4.10
C ILE A 67 -14.67 -1.20 3.97
N ALA A 68 -15.27 -0.59 4.99
CA ALA A 68 -16.66 -0.14 4.95
C ALA A 68 -16.88 0.91 3.84
N ALA A 69 -15.93 1.81 3.63
CA ALA A 69 -15.99 2.79 2.53
C ALA A 69 -15.93 2.11 1.15
N LEU A 70 -15.05 1.12 0.95
CA LEU A 70 -15.00 0.33 -0.29
C LEU A 70 -16.31 -0.43 -0.53
N CYS A 71 -16.83 -1.10 0.50
CA CYS A 71 -18.11 -1.80 0.45
C CYS A 71 -19.27 -0.87 0.13
N LYS A 72 -19.29 0.35 0.71
CA LYS A 72 -20.31 1.35 0.42
C LYS A 72 -20.22 1.86 -1.02
N ALA A 73 -19.01 2.12 -1.53
CA ALA A 73 -18.80 2.51 -2.91
C ALA A 73 -19.25 1.38 -3.87
N LEU A 74 -18.95 0.13 -3.54
CA LEU A 74 -19.39 -1.03 -4.32
C LEU A 74 -20.92 -1.16 -4.37
N LEU A 75 -21.59 -1.00 -3.23
CA LEU A 75 -23.05 -1.03 -3.15
C LEU A 75 -23.70 0.11 -3.95
N PHE A 76 -23.07 1.29 -3.95
CA PHE A 76 -23.50 2.42 -4.75
C PHE A 76 -23.42 2.11 -6.25
N GLU A 77 -22.31 1.52 -6.71
CA GLU A 77 -22.16 1.10 -8.11
C GLU A 77 -23.12 -0.04 -8.49
N ALA A 78 -23.43 -0.94 -7.55
CA ALA A 78 -24.38 -2.02 -7.76
C ALA A 78 -25.83 -1.54 -7.96
N LYS A 79 -26.23 -0.38 -7.42
CA LYS A 79 -27.59 0.18 -7.60
C LYS A 79 -28.71 -0.84 -7.26
N GLY A 80 -28.48 -1.68 -6.26
CA GLY A 80 -29.43 -2.70 -5.79
C GLY A 80 -29.43 -4.03 -6.55
N VAL A 81 -28.59 -4.21 -7.58
CA VAL A 81 -28.45 -5.51 -8.25
C VAL A 81 -27.63 -6.49 -7.40
N LEU A 82 -27.88 -7.79 -7.58
CA LEU A 82 -27.16 -8.85 -6.86
C LEU A 82 -25.80 -9.21 -7.49
N TYR A 83 -25.61 -8.90 -8.78
CA TYR A 83 -24.43 -9.25 -9.57
C TYR A 83 -23.94 -8.05 -10.36
N ILE A 84 -22.64 -7.79 -10.32
CA ILE A 84 -22.04 -6.61 -10.96
C ILE A 84 -21.02 -7.00 -12.02
N PRO A 85 -20.94 -6.26 -13.14
CA PRO A 85 -19.86 -6.39 -14.11
C PRO A 85 -18.58 -5.76 -13.57
N TYR A 86 -17.60 -6.59 -13.20
CA TYR A 86 -16.38 -6.08 -12.57
C TYR A 86 -15.42 -5.39 -13.55
N ALA A 87 -15.49 -5.69 -14.86
CA ALA A 87 -14.73 -4.95 -15.86
C ALA A 87 -15.15 -3.47 -15.88
N ALA A 88 -16.46 -3.20 -15.98
CA ALA A 88 -17.00 -1.83 -15.93
C ALA A 88 -16.79 -1.14 -14.57
N LEU A 89 -16.56 -1.90 -13.50
CA LEU A 89 -16.23 -1.37 -12.19
C LEU A 89 -14.77 -0.90 -12.11
N LEU A 90 -13.84 -1.64 -12.69
CA LEU A 90 -12.40 -1.45 -12.49
C LEU A 90 -11.72 -0.68 -13.62
N GLU A 91 -12.26 -0.77 -14.83
CA GLU A 91 -11.71 -0.13 -16.03
C GLU A 91 -12.28 1.27 -16.25
N PRO A 92 -11.51 2.18 -16.87
CA PRO A 92 -12.04 3.46 -17.30
C PRO A 92 -13.14 3.30 -18.34
N ASP A 93 -14.15 4.17 -18.28
CA ASP A 93 -15.17 4.27 -19.32
C ASP A 93 -14.58 4.85 -20.63
N ARG A 94 -15.42 4.97 -21.66
CA ARG A 94 -15.05 5.55 -22.97
C ARG A 94 -14.53 6.99 -22.91
N HIS A 95 -14.75 7.69 -21.79
CA HIS A 95 -14.30 9.05 -21.53
C HIS A 95 -13.08 9.09 -20.60
N GLY A 96 -12.59 7.92 -20.15
CA GLY A 96 -11.47 7.79 -19.22
C GLY A 96 -11.85 7.97 -17.76
N ASN A 97 -13.15 8.04 -17.42
CA ASN A 97 -13.60 8.17 -16.03
C ASN A 97 -13.58 6.81 -15.34
N LEU A 98 -13.20 6.79 -14.07
CA LEU A 98 -13.25 5.60 -13.23
C LEU A 98 -14.57 5.54 -12.46
N SER A 99 -14.98 4.34 -12.03
CA SER A 99 -16.09 4.20 -11.09
C SER A 99 -15.73 4.77 -9.72
N SER A 100 -16.74 5.12 -8.92
CA SER A 100 -16.54 5.62 -7.55
C SER A 100 -15.80 4.59 -6.69
N PHE A 101 -16.03 3.30 -6.95
CA PHE A 101 -15.33 2.21 -6.29
C PHE A 101 -13.84 2.18 -6.65
N CYS A 102 -13.51 2.25 -7.95
CA CYS A 102 -12.12 2.21 -8.41
C CYS A 102 -11.34 3.44 -7.93
N GLU A 103 -11.96 4.62 -7.95
CA GLU A 103 -11.38 5.83 -7.37
C GLU A 103 -11.14 5.68 -5.87
N CYS A 104 -12.12 5.17 -5.12
CA CYS A 104 -11.99 4.94 -3.68
C CYS A 104 -10.82 3.98 -3.37
N LEU A 105 -10.72 2.87 -4.10
CA LEU A 105 -9.62 1.90 -3.94
C LEU A 105 -8.25 2.54 -4.19
N ARG A 106 -8.10 3.25 -5.31
CA ARG A 106 -6.85 3.92 -5.68
C ARG A 106 -6.46 5.02 -4.70
N HIS A 107 -7.45 5.76 -4.20
CA HIS A 107 -7.23 6.84 -3.24
C HIS A 107 -6.79 6.28 -1.88
N GLN A 108 -7.50 5.28 -1.34
CA GLN A 108 -7.10 4.63 -0.10
C GLN A 108 -5.68 4.05 -0.18
N HIS A 109 -5.33 3.40 -1.29
CA HIS A 109 -3.99 2.86 -1.50
C HIS A 109 -2.91 3.96 -1.53
N LEU A 110 -3.20 5.08 -2.18
CA LEU A 110 -2.29 6.23 -2.20
C LEU A 110 -2.11 6.84 -0.80
N ASP A 111 -3.20 7.01 -0.06
CA ASP A 111 -3.17 7.55 1.30
C ASP A 111 -2.33 6.67 2.22
N GLU A 112 -2.42 5.35 2.09
CA GLU A 112 -1.61 4.39 2.86
C GLU A 112 -0.11 4.52 2.55
N ILE A 113 0.26 4.67 1.27
CA ILE A 113 1.66 4.91 0.86
C ILE A 113 2.17 6.24 1.41
N VAL A 114 1.36 7.31 1.26
CA VAL A 114 1.71 8.65 1.73
C VAL A 114 1.84 8.66 3.25
N HIS A 115 0.94 7.97 3.95
CA HIS A 115 0.96 7.84 5.40
C HIS A 115 2.24 7.15 5.86
N LEU A 116 2.56 5.97 5.33
CA LEU A 116 3.79 5.26 5.66
C LEU A 116 5.03 6.12 5.40
N LYS A 117 5.09 6.80 4.25
CA LYS A 117 6.21 7.68 3.90
C LYS A 117 6.39 8.81 4.91
N LYS A 118 5.30 9.48 5.31
CA LYS A 118 5.32 10.52 6.34
C LYS A 118 5.79 9.98 7.69
N SER A 119 5.29 8.82 8.09
CA SER A 119 5.67 8.17 9.35
C SER A 119 7.16 7.81 9.37
N LEU A 120 7.68 7.21 8.30
CA LEU A 120 9.10 6.87 8.19
C LEU A 120 10.00 8.12 8.23
N LEU A 121 9.68 9.15 7.45
CA LEU A 121 10.46 10.40 7.43
C LEU A 121 10.48 11.08 8.81
N THR A 122 9.34 11.09 9.50
CA THR A 122 9.20 11.66 10.84
C THR A 122 9.97 10.84 11.86
N ALA A 123 9.86 9.51 11.83
CA ALA A 123 10.51 8.62 12.78
C ALA A 123 12.04 8.65 12.63
N VAL A 124 12.57 8.75 11.41
CA VAL A 124 14.02 8.95 11.21
C VAL A 124 14.46 10.29 11.79
N HIS A 125 13.71 11.37 11.55
CA HIS A 125 14.02 12.69 12.11
C HIS A 125 13.98 12.72 13.64
N VAL A 126 13.04 11.99 14.24
CA VAL A 126 12.97 11.80 15.70
C VAL A 126 14.19 11.04 16.20
N ALA A 127 14.59 9.95 15.53
CA ALA A 127 15.78 9.18 15.89
C ALA A 127 17.06 10.03 15.81
N GLU A 128 17.19 10.90 14.79
CA GLU A 128 18.32 11.84 14.68
C GLU A 128 18.40 12.77 15.90
N LYS A 129 17.26 13.29 16.36
CA LYS A 129 17.21 14.14 17.56
C LYS A 129 17.53 13.38 18.83
N GLN A 130 17.10 12.13 18.93
CA GLN A 130 17.33 11.27 20.10
C GLN A 130 18.79 10.79 20.22
N ALA A 131 19.51 10.65 19.09
CA ALA A 131 20.93 10.31 19.09
C ALA A 131 21.82 11.41 19.73
N GLY A 132 21.26 12.60 19.97
CA GLY A 132 21.94 13.70 20.66
C GLY A 132 22.92 14.47 19.76
N PRO A 133 23.38 15.64 20.21
CA PRO A 133 24.21 16.53 19.39
C PRO A 133 25.56 15.91 19.01
N ASP A 134 26.12 15.06 19.86
CA ASP A 134 27.43 14.42 19.66
C ASP A 134 27.44 13.43 18.49
N SER A 135 26.28 12.85 18.15
CA SER A 135 26.12 11.96 17.01
C SER A 135 26.24 12.68 15.66
N LYS A 136 26.15 14.01 15.63
CA LYS A 136 26.11 14.83 14.40
C LYS A 136 25.06 14.36 13.39
N GLY A 137 23.94 13.80 13.87
CA GLY A 137 22.87 13.27 13.01
C GLY A 137 23.20 11.94 12.35
N MET A 138 24.21 11.23 12.85
CA MET A 138 24.54 9.86 12.43
C MET A 138 23.69 8.85 13.20
N LEU A 139 23.15 7.86 12.50
CA LEU A 139 22.34 6.78 13.04
C LEU A 139 22.95 5.44 12.67
N SER A 140 22.88 4.46 13.59
CA SER A 140 23.26 3.09 13.25
C SER A 140 22.23 2.44 12.35
N LEU A 141 22.65 1.45 11.56
CA LEU A 141 21.74 0.64 10.75
C LEU A 141 20.70 -0.09 11.62
N ASP A 142 21.05 -0.51 12.84
CA ASP A 142 20.09 -1.12 13.77
C ASP A 142 19.02 -0.13 14.25
N THR A 143 19.39 1.12 14.52
CA THR A 143 18.40 2.18 14.83
C THR A 143 17.46 2.39 13.65
N LEU A 144 17.98 2.45 12.43
CA LEU A 144 17.14 2.63 11.24
C LEU A 144 16.21 1.43 10.96
N ARG A 145 16.68 0.19 11.20
CA ARG A 145 15.81 -1.00 11.13
C ARG A 145 14.68 -0.91 12.13
N HIS A 146 14.99 -0.51 13.36
CA HIS A 146 13.99 -0.36 14.41
C HIS A 146 12.95 0.71 14.04
N VAL A 147 13.39 1.85 13.50
CA VAL A 147 12.54 2.93 12.98
C VAL A 147 11.62 2.43 11.87
N ILE A 148 12.16 1.70 10.88
CA ILE A 148 11.34 1.17 9.78
C ILE A 148 10.32 0.16 10.31
N LYS A 149 10.74 -0.73 11.21
CA LYS A 149 9.90 -1.78 11.79
C LYS A 149 8.81 -1.21 12.71
N SER A 150 9.07 -0.11 13.42
CA SER A 150 8.03 0.54 14.24
C SER A 150 6.95 1.20 13.37
N CYS A 151 7.30 1.68 12.18
CA CYS A 151 6.35 2.26 11.22
C CYS A 151 5.58 1.19 10.42
N ASP A 152 6.19 0.02 10.20
CA ASP A 152 5.59 -1.10 9.46
C ASP A 152 5.90 -2.44 10.17
N PRO A 153 5.12 -2.80 11.21
CA PRO A 153 5.41 -3.94 12.08
C PRO A 153 5.42 -5.30 11.36
N GLU A 154 4.72 -5.44 10.25
CA GLU A 154 4.66 -6.69 9.49
C GLU A 154 5.82 -6.83 8.49
N ARG A 155 6.58 -5.76 8.25
CA ARG A 155 7.71 -5.76 7.32
C ARG A 155 8.81 -6.75 7.71
N THR A 156 9.22 -7.60 6.78
CA THR A 156 10.31 -8.56 7.00
C THR A 156 11.68 -7.87 7.09
N MET A 157 12.65 -8.49 7.76
CA MET A 157 14.01 -7.94 7.85
C MET A 157 14.66 -7.79 6.47
N ALA A 158 14.45 -8.74 5.56
CA ALA A 158 14.97 -8.67 4.19
C ALA A 158 14.44 -7.43 3.44
N SER A 159 13.13 -7.17 3.53
CA SER A 159 12.52 -5.99 2.89
C SER A 159 12.91 -4.68 3.58
N THR A 160 13.13 -4.68 4.90
CA THR A 160 13.71 -3.54 5.62
C THR A 160 15.13 -3.25 5.13
N ASN A 161 15.98 -4.27 4.98
CA ASN A 161 17.33 -4.10 4.46
C ASN A 161 17.31 -3.63 2.99
N ALA A 162 16.35 -4.04 2.16
CA ALA A 162 16.21 -3.52 0.80
C ALA A 162 15.97 -2.00 0.77
N ILE A 163 15.10 -1.47 1.66
CA ILE A 163 14.90 -0.02 1.81
C ILE A 163 16.21 0.66 2.23
N LEU A 164 16.93 0.09 3.19
CA LEU A 164 18.19 0.64 3.68
C LEU A 164 19.27 0.64 2.60
N ALA A 165 19.35 -0.40 1.77
CA ALA A 165 20.31 -0.48 0.66
C ALA A 165 20.09 0.70 -0.31
N GLU A 166 18.84 0.95 -0.67
CA GLU A 166 18.46 2.06 -1.55
C GLU A 166 18.76 3.44 -0.91
N CYS A 167 18.58 3.56 0.41
CA CYS A 167 18.80 4.82 1.12
C CYS A 167 20.27 5.12 1.47
N THR A 168 21.10 4.10 1.63
CA THR A 168 22.48 4.24 2.15
C THR A 168 23.56 3.92 1.13
N SER A 169 23.21 3.35 -0.02
CA SER A 169 24.15 2.81 -1.02
C SER A 169 25.07 1.70 -0.47
N ILE A 170 24.73 1.12 0.69
CA ILE A 170 25.40 -0.06 1.24
C ILE A 170 24.78 -1.31 0.57
N PRO A 171 25.59 -2.21 0.00
CA PRO A 171 25.10 -3.46 -0.59
C PRO A 171 24.29 -4.30 0.41
N LEU A 172 23.27 -5.01 -0.09
CA LEU A 172 22.34 -5.77 0.72
C LEU A 172 23.05 -6.83 1.58
N GLU A 173 24.07 -7.48 1.02
CA GLU A 173 24.87 -8.54 1.66
C GLU A 173 25.64 -8.01 2.87
N ARG A 174 26.03 -6.73 2.82
CA ARG A 174 26.73 -6.07 3.95
C ARG A 174 25.76 -5.65 5.03
N LEU A 175 24.57 -5.19 4.65
CA LEU A 175 23.56 -4.76 5.62
C LEU A 175 23.27 -5.87 6.63
N GLU A 176 23.12 -7.12 6.20
CA GLU A 176 22.80 -8.25 7.08
C GLU A 176 23.73 -8.40 8.29
N ASN A 177 24.99 -7.96 8.17
CA ASN A 177 26.03 -8.19 9.18
C ASN A 177 26.55 -6.89 9.84
N GLU A 178 26.13 -5.71 9.38
CA GLU A 178 26.74 -4.43 9.76
C GLU A 178 25.83 -3.52 10.61
N GLY A 179 25.15 -4.06 11.63
CA GLY A 179 24.21 -3.29 12.45
C GLY A 179 24.76 -2.00 13.09
N ALA A 180 26.04 -2.01 13.48
CA ALA A 180 26.70 -0.87 14.11
C ALA A 180 27.16 0.24 13.13
N THR A 181 27.13 0.00 11.81
CA THR A 181 27.58 0.98 10.82
C THR A 181 26.73 2.26 10.91
N LEU A 182 27.41 3.40 11.00
CA LEU A 182 26.79 4.71 11.12
C LEU A 182 26.56 5.34 9.75
N VAL A 183 25.36 5.87 9.52
CA VAL A 183 24.98 6.59 8.32
C VAL A 183 24.29 7.91 8.66
N SER A 184 24.34 8.89 7.75
CA SER A 184 23.68 10.19 7.95
C SER A 184 22.15 10.03 7.86
N GLY A 185 21.43 10.34 8.94
CA GLY A 185 19.96 10.33 8.96
C GLY A 185 19.36 11.29 7.94
N ALA A 186 19.93 12.49 7.79
CA ALA A 186 19.52 13.47 6.80
C ALA A 186 19.65 12.94 5.36
N SER A 187 20.73 12.23 5.06
CA SER A 187 20.93 11.60 3.75
C SER A 187 19.92 10.48 3.50
N VAL A 188 19.66 9.65 4.52
CA VAL A 188 18.63 8.60 4.48
C VAL A 188 17.26 9.21 4.24
N ARG A 189 16.86 10.28 4.95
CA ARG A 189 15.57 10.96 4.72
C ARG A 189 15.46 11.54 3.31
N ALA A 190 16.52 12.18 2.82
CA ALA A 190 16.54 12.73 1.47
C ALA A 190 16.33 11.65 0.41
N LYS A 191 16.98 10.49 0.55
CA LYS A 191 16.78 9.33 -0.33
C LYS A 191 15.40 8.71 -0.17
N LEU A 192 14.96 8.49 1.06
CA LEU A 192 13.65 7.93 1.39
C LEU A 192 12.49 8.77 0.81
N ALA A 193 12.67 10.09 0.74
CA ALA A 193 11.69 10.99 0.12
C ALA A 193 11.52 10.73 -1.40
N GLY A 194 12.52 10.16 -2.07
CA GLY A 194 12.50 9.90 -3.52
C GLY A 194 12.02 8.50 -3.92
N ILE A 195 11.95 7.55 -2.98
CA ILE A 195 11.67 6.14 -3.29
C ILE A 195 10.21 5.78 -2.95
N LEU A 196 9.71 4.72 -3.59
CA LEU A 196 8.40 4.15 -3.28
C LEU A 196 8.54 3.08 -2.19
N VAL A 197 7.94 3.31 -1.03
CA VAL A 197 7.82 2.31 0.02
C VAL A 197 6.35 1.91 0.17
N LYS A 198 6.04 0.65 -0.13
CA LYS A 198 4.69 0.09 -0.01
C LYS A 198 4.48 -0.49 1.38
N PRO A 199 3.32 -0.30 2.03
CA PRO A 199 2.98 -0.99 3.27
C PRO A 199 3.09 -2.51 3.14
N SER A 200 3.63 -3.17 4.16
CA SER A 200 3.70 -4.65 4.22
C SER A 200 2.51 -5.26 4.96
N GLY A 201 1.73 -4.43 5.65
CA GLY A 201 0.59 -4.84 6.45
C GLY A 201 -0.06 -3.65 7.13
N ARG A 202 -0.64 -3.86 8.32
CA ARG A 202 -1.42 -2.83 9.01
C ARG A 202 -0.49 -1.77 9.58
N LEU A 203 -0.68 -0.54 9.13
CA LEU A 203 0.05 0.60 9.65
C LEU A 203 -0.45 0.95 11.06
N PRO A 204 0.46 1.29 12.00
CA PRO A 204 0.08 1.78 13.32
C PRO A 204 -0.83 3.01 13.20
N ALA A 205 -1.75 3.17 14.14
CA ALA A 205 -2.44 4.44 14.29
C ALA A 205 -1.41 5.52 14.61
N SER A 206 -1.40 6.59 13.83
CA SER A 206 -0.53 7.72 14.12
C SER A 206 -1.14 8.52 15.26
N ASP A 207 -0.49 8.48 16.42
CA ASP A 207 -0.67 9.48 17.47
C ASP A 207 0.04 10.77 17.03
N LEU A 208 -0.51 11.47 16.03
CA LEU A 208 -0.07 12.82 15.65
C LEU A 208 -1.19 13.83 15.92
#